data_AF-A0A2V7QEY1-F1
#
_entry.id   AF-A0A2V7QEY1-F1
#
_cell.length_a   1.000
_cell.length_b   1.000
_cell.length_c   1.000
_cell.angle_alpha   90.00
_cell.angle_beta   90.00
_cell.angle_gamma   90.00
#
_symmetry.space_group_name_H-M   'P 1'
#
loop_
_entity.id
_entity.type
_entity.pdbx_description
1 polymer ?
#
loop_
_entity_poly.entity_id
_entity_poly.type
_entity_poly.pdbx_seq_one_letter_code
_entity_poly.pdbx_strand_id
1 'polypeptide(L)'
;MLKNRWWVHGGVTVGQLGTTFCDRNCSRGGPAVRVDPYVAPWLELDGDGRPAFVPYIWFNYRRGDGGRSERFNGNVQVTYRIASQVNTSLTLRATHNVNDVQPRGPDSTGTHYRFAHLDQKEVSLTGRVDYTLSTTLTLQLYAQPFVSKGTYSNPRELADPNAVAFDDRYQPFAFAPGGFNDKEFNSTTVLRWEYRPGSTLFVVWTQGRGDYVSLQGPRSLRGDFQDLFGLHPNNTFLVKASYWINW
;
A
#
# COMPACT_ATOMS: atom_id res chain seq x y z
N MET A 1 -6.23 19.81 -35.03
CA MET A 1 -6.94 18.98 -34.04
C MET A 1 -5.93 18.08 -33.36
N LEU A 2 -5.70 18.24 -32.05
CA LEU A 2 -4.80 17.37 -31.29
C LEU A 2 -5.36 15.94 -31.32
N LYS A 3 -4.60 14.99 -31.90
CA LYS A 3 -5.03 13.61 -32.17
C LYS A 3 -5.05 12.70 -30.93
N ASN A 4 -4.83 13.24 -29.74
CA ASN A 4 -4.55 12.47 -28.53
C ASN A 4 -5.54 12.82 -27.41
N ARG A 5 -6.19 11.82 -26.80
CA ARG A 5 -7.17 12.00 -25.70
C ARG A 5 -6.55 11.67 -24.35
N TRP A 6 -5.67 12.54 -23.87
CA TRP A 6 -5.10 12.44 -22.53
C TRP A 6 -5.85 13.38 -21.60
N TRP A 7 -6.03 12.95 -20.36
CA TRP A 7 -6.60 13.77 -19.31
C TRP A 7 -5.55 14.04 -18.25
N VAL A 8 -5.59 15.27 -17.75
CA VAL A 8 -4.74 15.71 -16.65
C VAL A 8 -5.69 16.28 -15.61
N HIS A 9 -5.70 15.64 -14.46
CA HIS A 9 -6.43 16.11 -13.30
C HIS A 9 -5.43 16.50 -12.22
N GLY A 10 -5.78 17.51 -11.45
CA GLY A 10 -4.96 17.93 -10.33
C GLY A 10 -5.76 18.81 -9.41
N GLY A 11 -5.32 18.84 -8.16
CA GLY A 11 -5.98 19.62 -7.14
C GLY A 11 -5.10 19.79 -5.93
N VAL A 12 -5.51 20.70 -5.06
CA VAL A 12 -4.87 20.91 -3.77
C VAL A 12 -5.94 20.82 -2.71
N THR A 13 -5.77 19.88 -1.79
CA THR A 13 -6.60 19.81 -0.59
C THR A 13 -5.88 20.52 0.54
N VAL A 14 -6.53 21.51 1.15
CA VAL A 14 -6.12 22.05 2.45
C VAL A 14 -7.12 21.59 3.48
N GLY A 15 -6.65 21.15 4.64
CA GLY A 15 -7.51 20.61 5.68
C GLY A 15 -7.00 20.94 7.06
N GLN A 16 -7.84 20.63 8.07
CA GLN A 16 -7.55 20.93 9.47
C GLN A 16 -7.37 22.44 9.70
N LEU A 17 -8.15 23.25 8.98
CA LEU A 17 -8.15 24.70 9.11
C LEU A 17 -8.81 25.11 10.43
N GLY A 18 -8.13 25.95 11.20
CA GLY A 18 -8.58 26.36 12.53
C GLY A 18 -8.22 25.34 13.62
N THR A 19 -8.95 25.39 14.74
CA THR A 19 -8.76 24.48 15.87
C THR A 19 -9.48 23.16 15.59
N THR A 20 -8.73 22.15 15.16
CA THR A 20 -9.26 20.80 14.93
C THR A 20 -8.61 19.79 15.85
N PHE A 21 -9.38 18.77 16.24
CA PHE A 21 -8.96 17.74 17.18
C PHE A 21 -9.16 16.36 16.57
N CYS A 22 -8.29 15.43 16.93
CA CYS A 22 -8.32 14.04 16.52
C CYS A 22 -8.48 13.15 17.76
N ASP A 23 -9.63 12.47 17.82
CA ASP A 23 -10.04 11.59 18.91
C ASP A 23 -9.42 10.18 18.76
N ARG A 24 -9.81 9.43 17.71
CA ARG A 24 -9.75 7.97 17.79
C ARG A 24 -8.39 7.37 17.43
N ASN A 25 -7.76 7.94 16.40
CA ASN A 25 -6.60 7.32 15.76
C ASN A 25 -5.26 7.99 16.13
N CYS A 26 -5.29 9.21 16.67
CA CYS A 26 -4.06 9.98 16.90
C CYS A 26 -3.35 9.57 18.20
N SER A 27 -4.08 9.30 19.27
CA SER A 27 -3.51 8.83 20.56
C SER A 27 -3.71 7.33 20.81
N ARG A 28 -4.38 6.61 19.89
CA ARG A 28 -4.72 5.17 20.00
C ARG A 28 -5.40 4.81 21.33
N GLY A 29 -6.54 5.45 21.60
CA GLY A 29 -7.33 5.24 22.83
C GLY A 29 -7.04 6.24 23.95
N GLY A 30 -6.33 7.33 23.65
CA GLY A 30 -6.07 8.43 24.57
C GLY A 30 -6.97 9.65 24.37
N PRO A 31 -6.62 10.80 24.98
CA PRO A 31 -7.36 12.03 24.80
C PRO A 31 -7.35 12.51 23.34
N ALA A 32 -8.32 13.36 23.01
CA ALA A 32 -8.35 14.04 21.72
C ALA A 32 -7.16 15.00 21.61
N VAL A 33 -6.41 14.89 20.51
CA VAL A 33 -5.19 15.67 20.30
C VAL A 33 -5.46 16.76 19.27
N ARG A 34 -5.05 17.99 19.56
CA ARG A 34 -5.06 19.08 18.58
C ARG A 34 -4.18 18.69 17.40
N VAL A 35 -4.67 18.93 16.20
CA VAL A 35 -3.97 18.60 14.97
C VAL A 35 -3.75 19.84 14.10
N ASP A 36 -2.62 19.87 13.41
CA ASP A 36 -2.22 21.04 12.63
C ASP A 36 -2.81 21.01 11.22
N PRO A 37 -2.95 22.18 10.58
CA PRO A 37 -3.30 22.26 9.18
C PRO A 37 -2.34 21.47 8.30
N TYR A 38 -2.86 20.94 7.20
CA TYR A 38 -2.05 20.31 6.16
C TYR A 38 -2.44 20.80 4.78
N VAL A 39 -1.50 20.64 3.86
CA VAL A 39 -1.70 20.81 2.43
C VAL A 39 -1.40 19.48 1.74
N ALA A 40 -2.24 19.12 0.77
CA ALA A 40 -2.14 17.87 0.05
C ALA A 40 -2.43 18.08 -1.45
N PRO A 41 -1.45 18.55 -2.25
CA PRO A 41 -1.54 18.50 -3.70
C PRO A 41 -1.59 17.06 -4.22
N TRP A 42 -2.33 16.87 -5.30
CA TRP A 42 -2.36 15.63 -6.06
C TRP A 42 -2.40 15.92 -7.56
N LEU A 43 -1.88 14.98 -8.33
CA LEU A 43 -1.91 14.98 -9.79
C LEU A 43 -2.28 13.59 -10.28
N GLU A 44 -3.07 13.55 -11.34
CA GLU A 44 -3.48 12.36 -12.04
C GLU A 44 -3.37 12.59 -13.55
N LEU A 45 -2.82 11.60 -14.24
CA LEU A 45 -2.60 11.60 -15.67
C LEU A 45 -3.22 10.31 -16.23
N ASP A 46 -4.28 10.47 -17.01
CA ASP A 46 -4.93 9.37 -17.72
C ASP A 46 -4.49 9.37 -19.17
N GLY A 47 -3.88 8.27 -19.58
CA GLY A 47 -3.51 8.04 -20.97
C GLY A 47 -4.71 7.78 -21.86
N ASP A 48 -4.53 7.98 -23.16
CA ASP A 48 -5.53 7.59 -24.16
C ASP A 48 -5.77 6.07 -24.09
N GLY A 49 -7.04 5.67 -23.96
CA GLY A 49 -7.45 4.27 -23.84
C GLY A 49 -7.54 3.50 -25.16
N ARG A 50 -7.34 4.16 -26.31
CA ARG A 50 -7.46 3.53 -27.64
C ARG A 50 -6.26 2.69 -28.05
N PRO A 51 -5.01 3.09 -27.78
CA PRO A 51 -3.85 2.24 -28.06
C PRO A 51 -3.85 1.01 -27.13
N ALA A 52 -3.13 -0.03 -27.54
CA ALA A 52 -2.96 -1.23 -26.71
C ALA A 52 -2.30 -0.92 -25.34
N PHE A 53 -1.50 0.14 -25.27
CA PHE A 53 -0.80 0.58 -24.07
C PHE A 53 -1.50 1.81 -23.49
N VAL A 54 -2.04 1.69 -22.28
CA VAL A 54 -2.77 2.75 -21.59
C VAL A 54 -2.05 3.06 -20.27
N PRO A 55 -1.30 4.16 -20.19
CA PRO A 55 -0.66 4.59 -18.96
C PRO A 55 -1.66 5.30 -18.03
N TYR A 56 -1.42 5.14 -16.74
CA TYR A 56 -2.10 5.85 -15.66
C TYR A 56 -1.05 6.24 -14.63
N ILE A 57 -1.02 7.51 -14.23
CA ILE A 57 -0.12 7.99 -13.20
C ILE A 57 -0.93 8.81 -12.22
N TRP A 58 -0.85 8.45 -10.94
CA TRP A 58 -1.43 9.22 -9.86
C TRP A 58 -0.41 9.41 -8.77
N PHE A 59 -0.29 10.62 -8.24
CA PHE A 59 0.46 10.85 -7.04
C PHE A 59 -0.19 11.91 -6.17
N ASN A 60 0.02 11.79 -4.87
CA ASN A 60 -0.30 12.83 -3.92
C ASN A 60 0.87 13.05 -2.96
N TYR A 61 1.04 14.28 -2.56
CA TYR A 61 1.98 14.66 -1.52
C TYR A 61 1.18 15.37 -0.43
N ARG A 62 1.35 14.99 0.83
CA ARG A 62 0.75 15.64 1.99
C ARG A 62 1.86 16.20 2.86
N ARG A 63 1.72 17.42 3.35
CA ARG A 63 2.61 18.03 4.34
C ARG A 63 1.79 18.70 5.44
N GLY A 64 2.09 18.40 6.70
CA GLY A 64 1.36 18.89 7.88
C GLY A 64 2.26 19.01 9.11
N ASP A 65 1.67 19.18 10.29
CA ASP A 65 2.37 19.26 11.59
C ASP A 65 3.45 20.36 11.64
N GLY A 66 3.11 21.53 11.09
CA GLY A 66 4.05 22.64 10.91
C GLY A 66 5.22 22.31 9.96
N GLY A 67 5.03 21.33 9.08
CA GLY A 67 6.03 20.88 8.12
C GLY A 67 6.91 19.73 8.59
N ARG A 68 6.64 19.14 9.76
CA ARG A 68 7.40 18.01 10.35
C ARG A 68 6.99 16.65 9.81
N SER A 69 5.73 16.52 9.38
CA SER A 69 5.21 15.30 8.80
C SER A 69 4.92 15.49 7.32
N GLU A 70 5.35 14.54 6.51
CA GLU A 70 5.10 14.50 5.08
C GLU A 70 4.83 13.08 4.59
N ARG A 71 4.00 12.97 3.57
CA ARG A 71 3.71 11.68 2.93
C ARG A 71 3.58 11.87 1.44
N PHE A 72 4.43 11.17 0.71
CA PHE A 72 4.31 10.98 -0.72
C PHE A 72 3.68 9.61 -0.99
N ASN A 73 2.68 9.55 -1.87
CA ASN A 73 2.23 8.31 -2.47
C ASN A 73 2.25 8.47 -4.00
N GLY A 74 2.89 7.54 -4.69
CA GLY A 74 2.90 7.44 -6.13
C GLY A 74 2.32 6.11 -6.59
N ASN A 75 1.51 6.16 -7.64
CA ASN A 75 0.90 5.02 -8.28
C ASN A 75 1.05 5.15 -9.79
N VAL A 76 1.86 4.28 -10.38
CA VAL A 76 2.02 4.20 -11.84
C VAL A 76 1.42 2.88 -12.28
N GLN A 77 0.43 2.93 -13.15
CA GLN A 77 -0.18 1.75 -13.73
C GLN A 77 -0.04 1.80 -15.25
N VAL A 78 0.19 0.63 -15.82
CA VAL A 78 0.14 0.40 -17.25
C VAL A 78 -0.86 -0.72 -17.48
N THR A 79 -1.87 -0.45 -18.29
CA THR A 79 -2.75 -1.48 -18.83
C THR A 79 -2.30 -1.81 -20.24
N TYR A 80 -2.10 -3.09 -20.54
CA TYR A 80 -1.67 -3.55 -21.86
C TYR A 80 -2.66 -4.58 -22.44
N ARG A 81 -3.27 -4.20 -23.56
CA ARG A 81 -4.31 -4.94 -24.30
C ARG A 81 -3.71 -5.48 -25.60
N ILE A 82 -2.92 -6.55 -25.49
CA ILE A 82 -2.22 -7.18 -26.63
C ILE A 82 -3.21 -7.69 -27.67
N ALA A 83 -4.28 -8.32 -27.19
CA ALA A 83 -5.34 -8.90 -27.99
C ALA A 83 -6.65 -8.84 -27.21
N SER A 84 -7.80 -9.02 -27.89
CA SER A 84 -9.11 -9.00 -27.22
C SER A 84 -9.25 -10.06 -26.14
N GLN A 85 -8.50 -11.17 -26.24
CA GLN A 85 -8.48 -12.25 -25.27
C GLN A 85 -7.47 -12.08 -24.12
N VAL A 86 -6.62 -11.05 -24.14
CA VAL A 86 -5.58 -10.82 -23.11
C VAL A 86 -5.74 -9.43 -22.50
N ASN A 87 -6.07 -9.38 -21.22
CA ASN A 87 -6.09 -8.16 -20.43
C ASN A 87 -4.98 -8.20 -19.39
N THR A 88 -4.06 -7.25 -19.43
CA THR A 88 -2.95 -7.20 -18.47
C THR A 88 -2.84 -5.83 -17.83
N SER A 89 -2.48 -5.79 -16.55
CA SER A 89 -2.11 -4.56 -15.88
C SER A 89 -0.90 -4.78 -14.98
N LEU A 90 -0.02 -3.79 -14.97
CA LEU A 90 1.12 -3.71 -14.08
C LEU A 90 1.03 -2.40 -13.30
N THR A 91 1.08 -2.47 -11.99
CA THR A 91 0.90 -1.32 -11.11
C THR A 91 2.07 -1.23 -10.13
N LEU A 92 2.88 -0.18 -10.22
CA LEU A 92 3.88 0.18 -9.24
C LEU A 92 3.25 1.15 -8.23
N ARG A 93 3.35 0.84 -6.94
CA ARG A 93 3.06 1.78 -5.85
C ARG A 93 4.32 2.04 -5.06
N ALA A 94 4.59 3.31 -4.77
CA ALA A 94 5.68 3.73 -3.91
C ALA A 94 5.17 4.76 -2.91
N THR A 95 5.45 4.55 -1.65
CA THR A 95 5.09 5.47 -0.57
C THR A 95 6.33 5.80 0.25
N HIS A 96 6.51 7.09 0.53
CA HIS A 96 7.47 7.57 1.51
C HIS A 96 6.69 8.38 2.55
N ASN A 97 6.75 7.94 3.79
CA ASN A 97 5.96 8.48 4.90
C ASN A 97 6.90 8.87 6.03
N VAL A 98 7.02 10.17 6.25
CA VAL A 98 7.71 10.77 7.39
C VAL A 98 6.64 11.31 8.32
N ASN A 99 6.46 10.69 9.48
CA ASN A 99 5.43 11.10 10.45
C ASN A 99 6.07 11.37 11.80
N ASP A 100 6.13 12.63 12.22
CA ASP A 100 6.79 13.02 13.47
C ASP A 100 5.96 12.66 14.72
N VAL A 101 4.68 12.37 14.53
CA VAL A 101 3.69 12.07 15.57
C VAL A 101 3.07 10.69 15.38
N GLN A 102 3.87 9.69 15.02
CA GLN A 102 3.38 8.33 14.85
C GLN A 102 3.08 7.70 16.22
N PRO A 103 1.82 7.34 16.52
CA PRO A 103 1.47 6.78 17.82
C PRO A 103 2.03 5.37 18.00
N ARG A 104 2.55 5.12 19.20
CA ARG A 104 3.05 3.83 19.69
C ARG A 104 2.15 3.19 20.75
N GLY A 105 1.05 3.86 21.08
CA GLY A 105 0.09 3.44 22.10
C GLY A 105 0.55 3.80 23.51
N PRO A 106 -0.32 3.60 24.51
CA PRO A 106 0.02 3.86 25.91
C PRO A 106 1.20 2.99 26.36
N ASP A 107 1.93 3.46 27.35
CA ASP A 107 2.90 2.67 28.10
C ASP A 107 2.21 1.56 28.92
N SER A 108 3.00 0.72 29.60
CA SER A 108 2.46 -0.37 30.40
C SER A 108 1.61 0.12 31.59
N THR A 109 1.81 1.35 32.05
CA THR A 109 1.01 1.93 33.14
C THR A 109 -0.29 2.57 32.64
N GLY A 110 -0.41 2.86 31.33
CA GLY A 110 -1.54 3.60 30.77
C GLY A 110 -1.49 5.10 31.01
N THR A 111 -0.42 5.60 31.63
CA THR A 111 -0.28 7.01 32.02
C THR A 111 0.32 7.85 30.88
N HIS A 112 1.21 7.26 30.09
CA HIS A 112 1.98 7.96 29.07
C HIS A 112 1.57 7.50 27.66
N TYR A 113 1.02 8.39 26.85
CA TYR A 113 0.74 8.11 25.44
C TYR A 113 2.01 8.35 24.62
N ARG A 114 2.56 7.27 24.06
CA ARG A 114 3.87 7.30 23.40
C ARG A 114 3.76 7.59 21.91
N PHE A 115 4.69 8.39 21.43
CA PHE A 115 4.83 8.80 20.04
C PHE A 115 6.29 8.65 19.60
N ALA A 116 6.51 8.45 18.31
CA ALA A 116 7.83 8.46 17.72
C ALA A 116 7.79 9.10 16.34
N HIS A 117 8.92 9.66 15.92
CA HIS A 117 9.16 9.95 14.53
C HIS A 117 9.27 8.65 13.74
N LEU A 118 8.58 8.55 12.61
CA LEU A 118 8.63 7.42 11.68
C LEU A 118 9.17 7.91 10.34
N ASP A 119 10.22 7.28 9.81
CA ASP A 119 10.60 7.35 8.39
C ASP A 119 10.38 5.97 7.77
N GLN A 120 9.35 5.85 6.94
CA GLN A 120 8.93 4.60 6.30
C GLN A 120 8.99 4.72 4.78
N LYS A 121 9.55 3.68 4.14
CA LYS A 121 9.57 3.52 2.69
C LYS A 121 8.89 2.20 2.33
N GLU A 122 7.98 2.29 1.38
CA GLU A 122 7.17 1.17 0.92
C GLU A 122 7.14 1.14 -0.60
N VAL A 123 7.35 -0.04 -1.18
CA VAL A 123 7.26 -0.26 -2.62
C VAL A 123 6.52 -1.57 -2.87
N SER A 124 5.59 -1.55 -3.81
CA SER A 124 4.85 -2.73 -4.23
C SER A 124 4.70 -2.75 -5.74
N LEU A 125 4.80 -3.93 -6.34
CA LEU A 125 4.51 -4.13 -7.75
C LEU A 125 3.37 -5.13 -7.86
N THR A 126 2.25 -4.75 -8.46
CA THR A 126 1.10 -5.63 -8.68
C THR A 126 0.94 -5.94 -10.16
N GLY A 127 1.04 -7.22 -10.52
CA GLY A 127 0.71 -7.73 -11.83
C GLY A 127 -0.64 -8.44 -11.83
N ARG A 128 -1.47 -8.16 -12.84
CA ARG A 128 -2.69 -8.90 -13.15
C ARG A 128 -2.72 -9.27 -14.61
N VAL A 129 -3.08 -10.52 -14.90
CA VAL A 129 -3.26 -11.05 -16.24
C VAL A 129 -4.54 -11.87 -16.28
N ASP A 130 -5.48 -11.48 -17.13
CA ASP A 130 -6.63 -12.28 -17.51
C ASP A 130 -6.45 -12.72 -18.95
N TYR A 131 -6.40 -14.03 -19.18
CA TYR A 131 -6.22 -14.61 -20.49
C TYR A 131 -7.35 -15.62 -20.79
N THR A 132 -8.14 -15.32 -21.81
CA THR A 132 -9.14 -16.23 -22.37
C THR A 132 -8.47 -17.08 -23.45
N LEU A 133 -8.05 -18.31 -23.09
CA LEU A 133 -7.39 -19.23 -24.03
C LEU A 133 -8.37 -19.76 -25.09
N SER A 134 -9.62 -20.01 -24.70
CA SER A 134 -10.72 -20.40 -25.59
C SER A 134 -12.07 -19.92 -25.02
N THR A 135 -13.18 -20.18 -25.71
CA THR A 135 -14.53 -19.87 -25.21
C THR A 135 -14.88 -20.60 -23.91
N THR A 136 -14.14 -21.64 -23.55
CA THR A 136 -14.37 -22.46 -22.35
C THR A 136 -13.16 -22.54 -21.41
N LEU A 137 -12.02 -21.93 -21.75
CA LEU A 137 -10.79 -22.02 -20.97
C LEU A 137 -10.24 -20.61 -20.67
N THR A 138 -10.13 -20.27 -19.39
CA THR A 138 -9.60 -18.98 -18.93
C THR A 138 -8.54 -19.18 -17.87
N LEU A 139 -7.49 -18.37 -17.93
CA LEU A 139 -6.40 -18.29 -16.97
C LEU A 139 -6.36 -16.88 -16.37
N GLN A 140 -6.35 -16.79 -15.05
CA GLN A 140 -6.16 -15.55 -14.30
C GLN A 140 -4.90 -15.67 -13.45
N LEU A 141 -4.06 -14.65 -13.47
CA LEU A 141 -2.85 -14.56 -12.66
C LEU A 141 -2.82 -13.23 -11.92
N TYR A 142 -2.57 -13.32 -10.63
CA TYR A 142 -2.27 -12.21 -9.73
C TYR A 142 -0.90 -12.44 -9.11
N ALA A 143 -0.09 -11.40 -9.04
CA ALA A 143 1.18 -11.43 -8.30
C ALA A 143 1.47 -10.05 -7.71
N GLN A 144 1.85 -10.01 -6.43
CA GLN A 144 2.17 -8.80 -5.72
C GLN A 144 3.35 -9.03 -4.77
N PRO A 145 4.60 -8.78 -5.21
CA PRO A 145 5.70 -8.50 -4.31
C PRO A 145 5.54 -7.10 -3.67
N PHE A 146 5.88 -7.02 -2.39
CA PHE A 146 5.78 -5.86 -1.54
C PHE A 146 6.94 -5.83 -0.53
N VAL A 147 7.50 -4.65 -0.30
CA VAL A 147 8.47 -4.40 0.77
C VAL A 147 8.11 -3.09 1.45
N SER A 148 7.98 -3.11 2.78
CA SER A 148 7.75 -1.94 3.61
C SER A 148 8.70 -1.96 4.79
N LYS A 149 9.45 -0.88 4.97
CA LYS A 149 10.41 -0.79 6.05
C LYS A 149 10.50 0.62 6.60
N GLY A 150 10.76 0.72 7.90
CA GLY A 150 10.87 2.00 8.55
C GLY A 150 11.65 1.95 9.84
N THR A 151 12.16 3.11 10.23
CA THR A 151 12.84 3.32 11.50
C THR A 151 12.04 4.30 12.32
N TYR A 152 11.92 4.01 13.61
CA TYR A 152 11.37 4.95 14.57
C TYR A 152 12.51 5.66 15.31
N SER A 153 12.39 6.97 15.47
CA SER A 153 13.35 7.81 16.19
C SER A 153 12.60 8.85 17.03
N ASN A 154 13.33 9.71 17.75
CA ASN A 154 12.78 10.80 18.55
C ASN A 154 11.58 10.36 19.41
N PRO A 155 11.81 9.49 20.40
CA PRO A 155 10.75 9.00 21.26
C PRO A 155 10.19 10.16 22.09
N ARG A 156 8.87 10.30 22.08
CA ARG A 156 8.11 11.40 22.68
C ARG A 156 6.88 10.88 23.41
N GLU A 157 6.33 11.70 24.27
CA GLU A 157 5.03 11.51 24.89
C GLU A 157 4.10 12.69 24.62
N LEU A 158 2.81 12.46 24.77
CA LEU A 158 1.80 13.51 24.74
C LEU A 158 1.68 14.15 26.13
N ALA A 159 2.05 15.44 26.23
CA ALA A 159 2.01 16.20 27.48
C ALA A 159 0.71 17.01 27.61
N ASP A 160 0.52 18.03 26.76
CA ASP A 160 -0.73 18.79 26.67
C ASP A 160 -1.41 18.53 25.31
N PRO A 161 -2.50 17.73 25.24
CA PRO A 161 -3.18 17.44 23.97
C PRO A 161 -3.76 18.67 23.26
N ASN A 162 -4.03 19.76 23.98
CA ASN A 162 -4.72 20.94 23.46
C ASN A 162 -3.78 22.09 23.10
N ALA A 163 -2.51 22.01 23.51
CA ALA A 163 -1.51 23.05 23.27
C ALA A 163 -1.38 23.39 21.78
N VAL A 164 -1.18 24.67 21.48
CA VAL A 164 -0.99 25.15 20.10
C VAL A 164 0.41 24.82 19.60
N ALA A 165 1.42 25.04 20.44
CA ALA A 165 2.80 24.74 20.11
C ALA A 165 3.02 23.22 20.02
N PHE A 166 3.76 22.79 19.01
CA PHE A 166 4.10 21.38 18.83
C PHE A 166 4.92 20.84 20.01
N ASP A 167 5.91 21.61 20.46
CA ASP A 167 6.83 21.16 21.51
C ASP A 167 6.11 21.07 22.88
N ASP A 168 5.12 21.92 23.15
CA ASP A 168 4.28 21.82 24.36
C ASP A 168 3.35 20.58 24.31
N ARG A 169 2.90 20.19 23.12
CA ARG A 169 2.09 18.97 22.92
C ARG A 169 2.91 17.71 23.08
N TYR A 170 4.11 17.67 22.50
CA TYR A 170 4.93 16.47 22.42
C TYR A 170 6.30 16.70 23.06
N GLN A 171 6.50 16.08 24.22
CA GLN A 171 7.73 16.20 25.00
C GLN A 171 8.64 14.98 24.81
N PRO A 172 9.97 15.11 24.89
CA PRO A 172 10.88 13.97 24.84
C PRO A 172 10.55 12.95 25.94
N PHE A 173 10.44 11.68 25.57
CA PHE A 173 10.14 10.60 26.51
C PHE A 173 10.95 9.37 26.15
N ALA A 174 11.72 8.84 27.09
CA ALA A 174 12.67 7.77 26.81
C ALA A 174 11.97 6.41 26.69
N PHE A 175 11.99 5.82 25.49
CA PHE A 175 11.69 4.40 25.25
C PHE A 175 12.44 3.90 24.01
N ALA A 176 12.52 2.58 23.83
CA ALA A 176 13.11 1.98 22.63
C ALA A 176 12.12 2.06 21.45
N PRO A 177 12.37 2.89 20.42
CA PRO A 177 11.40 3.10 19.36
C PRO A 177 11.43 1.95 18.33
N GLY A 178 12.59 1.32 18.09
CA GLY A 178 12.69 0.16 17.20
C GLY A 178 12.49 0.48 15.72
N GLY A 179 12.09 -0.50 14.93
CA GLY A 179 11.85 -0.35 13.50
C GLY A 179 11.07 -1.54 12.95
N PHE A 180 11.06 -1.67 11.62
CA PHE A 180 10.54 -2.84 10.94
C PHE A 180 11.11 -2.93 9.53
N ASN A 181 11.17 -4.15 9.02
CA ASN A 181 11.32 -4.47 7.61
C ASN A 181 10.45 -5.69 7.33
N ASP A 182 9.40 -5.45 6.55
CA ASP A 182 8.36 -6.41 6.21
C ASP A 182 8.38 -6.63 4.70
N LYS A 183 8.40 -7.90 4.30
CA LYS A 183 8.55 -8.32 2.91
C LYS A 183 7.52 -9.39 2.64
N GLU A 184 6.73 -9.23 1.60
CA GLU A 184 5.68 -10.19 1.28
C GLU A 184 5.55 -10.36 -0.24
N PHE A 185 5.28 -11.59 -0.67
CA PHE A 185 4.92 -11.93 -2.03
C PHE A 185 3.66 -12.76 -2.00
N ASN A 186 2.61 -12.25 -2.61
CA ASN A 186 1.33 -12.94 -2.75
C ASN A 186 1.03 -13.18 -4.22
N SER A 187 0.80 -14.44 -4.60
CA SER A 187 0.39 -14.81 -5.95
C SER A 187 -0.75 -15.81 -5.95
N THR A 188 -1.66 -15.63 -6.90
CA THR A 188 -2.79 -16.52 -7.15
C THR A 188 -2.92 -16.76 -8.64
N THR A 189 -2.95 -18.01 -9.03
CA THR A 189 -3.24 -18.46 -10.40
C THR A 189 -4.54 -19.26 -10.38
N VAL A 190 -5.48 -18.92 -11.25
CA VAL A 190 -6.75 -19.62 -11.41
C VAL A 190 -6.90 -20.05 -12.86
N LEU A 191 -6.97 -21.35 -13.09
CA LEU A 191 -7.41 -21.93 -14.36
C LEU A 191 -8.87 -22.36 -14.19
N ARG A 192 -9.74 -21.90 -15.08
CA ARG A 192 -11.12 -22.39 -15.20
C ARG A 192 -11.30 -23.00 -16.58
N TRP A 193 -11.82 -24.23 -16.62
CA TRP A 193 -12.10 -24.96 -17.83
C TRP A 193 -13.52 -25.54 -17.81
N GLU A 194 -14.33 -25.20 -18.80
CA GLU A 194 -15.57 -25.91 -19.11
C GLU A 194 -15.28 -26.98 -20.17
N TYR A 195 -15.08 -28.22 -19.72
CA TYR A 195 -14.68 -29.33 -20.59
C TYR A 195 -15.87 -29.98 -21.30
N ARG A 196 -17.08 -29.78 -20.78
CA ARG A 196 -18.37 -30.12 -21.40
C ARG A 196 -19.41 -29.09 -20.98
N PRO A 197 -20.46 -28.83 -21.78
CA PRO A 197 -21.55 -27.95 -21.38
C PRO A 197 -22.06 -28.29 -19.97
N GLY A 198 -21.99 -27.32 -19.05
CA GLY A 198 -22.41 -27.49 -17.65
C GLY A 198 -21.43 -28.22 -16.72
N SER A 199 -20.27 -28.67 -17.22
CA SER A 199 -19.24 -29.35 -16.43
C SER A 199 -17.95 -28.53 -16.40
N THR A 200 -17.51 -28.15 -15.19
CA THR A 200 -16.40 -27.21 -15.01
C THR A 200 -15.29 -27.76 -14.12
N LEU A 201 -14.06 -27.37 -14.40
CA LEU A 201 -12.88 -27.64 -13.58
C LEU A 201 -12.22 -26.32 -13.22
N PHE A 202 -11.93 -26.14 -11.94
CA PHE A 202 -11.09 -25.07 -11.43
C PHE A 202 -9.81 -25.66 -10.86
N VAL A 203 -8.67 -25.10 -11.26
CA VAL A 203 -7.37 -25.36 -10.64
C VAL A 203 -6.86 -24.03 -10.12
N VAL A 204 -6.70 -23.94 -8.80
CA VAL A 204 -6.21 -22.74 -8.13
C VAL A 204 -4.88 -23.07 -7.47
N TRP A 205 -3.88 -22.24 -7.74
CA TRP A 205 -2.59 -22.29 -7.08
C TRP A 205 -2.33 -20.93 -6.43
N THR A 206 -2.14 -20.93 -5.12
CA THR A 206 -1.65 -19.75 -4.40
C THR A 206 -0.23 -19.99 -3.91
N GLN A 207 0.57 -18.94 -3.96
CA GLN A 207 1.94 -18.92 -3.47
C GLN A 207 2.14 -17.68 -2.59
N GLY A 208 2.60 -17.91 -1.38
CA GLY A 208 2.99 -16.88 -0.42
C GLY A 208 4.48 -16.96 -0.11
N ARG A 209 5.14 -15.82 0.06
CA ARG A 209 6.44 -15.69 0.75
C ARG A 209 6.35 -14.50 1.69
N GLY A 210 6.94 -14.60 2.86
CA GLY A 210 6.89 -13.55 3.85
C GLY A 210 8.07 -13.61 4.80
N ASP A 211 8.60 -12.46 5.16
CA ASP A 211 9.58 -12.31 6.23
C ASP A 211 9.37 -10.97 6.92
N TYR A 212 9.53 -10.97 8.24
CA TYR A 212 9.40 -9.79 9.09
C TYR A 212 10.56 -9.75 10.07
N VAL A 213 11.22 -8.60 10.13
CA VAL A 213 12.22 -8.31 11.15
C VAL A 213 11.92 -6.99 11.83
N SER A 214 12.21 -6.90 13.13
CA SER A 214 11.87 -5.76 14.00
C SER A 214 12.81 -4.55 13.87
N LEU A 215 13.62 -4.51 12.81
CA LEU A 215 14.57 -3.44 12.51
C LEU A 215 14.61 -3.21 11.00
N GLN A 216 14.80 -1.97 10.55
CA GLN A 216 14.87 -1.65 9.12
C GLN A 216 16.01 -2.39 8.40
N GLY A 217 17.16 -2.53 9.08
CA GLY A 217 18.38 -3.09 8.53
C GLY A 217 19.04 -2.19 7.46
N PRO A 218 20.33 -2.44 7.13
CA PRO A 218 21.09 -1.62 6.17
C PRO A 218 20.80 -1.97 4.71
N ARG A 219 20.04 -3.04 4.45
CA ARG A 219 19.74 -3.53 3.09
C ARG A 219 19.02 -2.46 2.28
N SER A 220 19.27 -2.38 0.97
CA SER A 220 18.48 -1.51 0.09
C SER A 220 17.13 -2.15 -0.24
N LEU A 221 16.13 -1.36 -0.67
CA LEU A 221 14.82 -1.91 -1.09
C LEU A 221 14.96 -2.98 -2.18
N ARG A 222 15.87 -2.78 -3.14
CA ARG A 222 16.17 -3.78 -4.17
C ARG A 222 16.75 -5.07 -3.57
N GLY A 223 17.64 -4.95 -2.59
CA GLY A 223 18.17 -6.09 -1.87
C GLY A 223 17.08 -6.83 -1.10
N ASP A 224 16.16 -6.10 -0.47
CA ASP A 224 15.01 -6.70 0.23
C ASP A 224 14.09 -7.49 -0.72
N PHE A 225 13.83 -6.99 -1.94
CA PHE A 225 13.12 -7.75 -2.96
C PHE A 225 13.88 -9.00 -3.42
N GLN A 226 15.20 -8.94 -3.55
CA GLN A 226 16.00 -10.13 -3.88
C GLN A 226 15.91 -11.18 -2.77
N ASP A 227 16.01 -10.75 -1.51
CA ASP A 227 15.91 -11.62 -0.36
C ASP A 227 14.50 -12.27 -0.30
N LEU A 228 13.43 -11.50 -0.57
CA LEU A 228 12.04 -11.99 -0.64
C LEU A 228 11.87 -13.16 -1.62
N PHE A 229 12.44 -13.06 -2.83
CA PHE A 229 12.37 -14.15 -3.82
C PHE A 229 13.34 -15.30 -3.53
N GLY A 230 14.28 -15.12 -2.58
CA GLY A 230 15.10 -16.18 -2.01
C GLY A 230 14.42 -16.97 -0.88
N LEU A 231 13.36 -16.44 -0.26
CA LEU A 231 12.62 -17.11 0.82
C LEU A 231 11.91 -18.37 0.33
N HIS A 232 11.77 -19.37 1.21
CA HIS A 232 11.03 -20.57 0.88
C HIS A 232 9.54 -20.27 0.63
N PRO A 233 8.95 -20.73 -0.47
CA PRO A 233 7.54 -20.47 -0.78
C PRO A 233 6.57 -21.39 -0.04
N ASN A 234 5.51 -20.82 0.51
CA ASN A 234 4.33 -21.54 0.95
C ASN A 234 3.38 -21.69 -0.23
N ASN A 235 3.00 -22.92 -0.60
CA ASN A 235 2.15 -23.20 -1.75
C ASN A 235 0.88 -23.91 -1.31
N THR A 236 -0.27 -23.46 -1.83
CA THR A 236 -1.55 -24.14 -1.65
C THR A 236 -2.15 -24.42 -3.01
N PHE A 237 -2.57 -25.68 -3.21
CA PHE A 237 -3.23 -26.14 -4.44
C PHE A 237 -4.67 -26.54 -4.12
N LEU A 238 -5.60 -26.09 -4.94
CA LEU A 238 -7.01 -26.46 -4.86
C LEU A 238 -7.51 -26.88 -6.24
N VAL A 239 -8.20 -28.01 -6.28
CA VAL A 239 -8.89 -28.49 -7.47
C VAL A 239 -10.36 -28.65 -7.13
N LYS A 240 -11.24 -28.06 -7.94
CA LYS A 240 -12.69 -28.21 -7.82
C LYS A 240 -13.26 -28.62 -9.17
N ALA A 241 -14.00 -29.72 -9.18
CA ALA A 241 -14.66 -30.21 -10.38
C ALA A 241 -16.18 -30.26 -10.17
N SER A 242 -16.93 -29.95 -11.22
CA SER A 242 -18.36 -30.22 -11.35
C SER A 242 -18.60 -31.06 -12.61
N TYR A 243 -19.56 -31.98 -12.52
CA TYR A 243 -19.96 -32.82 -13.64
C TYR A 243 -21.48 -32.76 -13.76
N TRP A 244 -21.96 -32.41 -14.96
CA TRP A 244 -23.37 -32.41 -15.28
C TRP A 244 -23.78 -33.77 -15.85
N ILE A 245 -24.75 -34.43 -15.23
CA ILE A 245 -25.31 -35.71 -15.66
C ILE A 245 -26.62 -35.41 -16.38
N ASN A 246 -26.66 -35.61 -17.70
CA ASN A 246 -27.92 -35.69 -18.43
C ASN A 246 -28.51 -37.10 -18.25
N TRP A 247 -29.76 -37.15 -17.78
CA TRP A 247 -30.63 -38.31 -17.76
C TRP A 247 -31.78 -38.10 -18.74
#